data_AF-D4YR99-F1
#
_entry.id   AF-D4YR99-F1
#
_cell.length_a   1.000
_cell.length_b   1.000
_cell.length_c   1.000
_cell.angle_alpha   90.00
_cell.angle_beta   90.00
_cell.angle_gamma   90.00
#
_symmetry.space_group_name_H-M   'P 1'
#
loop_
_entity.id
_entity.type
_entity.pdbx_description
1 polymer ?
#
loop_
_entity_poly.entity_id
_entity_poly.type
_entity_poly.pdbx_seq_one_letter_code
_entity_poly.pdbx_strand_id
1 'polypeptide(L)'
;MTTFKQACTELFHRRNRYVKFFLSVQALVVIFYSLFIIVSHNKYSLLGYEHFTGWLIPYAIVIQTTMIFDLVFLGWVIFKNEKWQFSQTWRLIPISDSKLFLANITSTLLNCIVIFISQILVLSLLNGATSFVTSNSFSTQNFWKGVTAFWINSGDPKGLEMCLNLVAC
;
A
#
# COMPACT_ATOMS: atom_id res chain seq x y z
N MET A 1 -1.16 36.27 5.16
CA MET A 1 -0.14 35.24 4.88
C MET A 1 -0.73 33.88 5.22
N THR A 2 -0.66 32.91 4.32
CA THR A 2 -1.08 31.53 4.60
C THR A 2 -0.10 30.91 5.59
N THR A 3 -0.60 30.35 6.68
CA THR A 3 0.25 29.67 7.66
C THR A 3 0.72 28.31 7.13
N PHE A 4 1.85 27.83 7.61
CA PHE A 4 2.40 26.51 7.24
C PHE A 4 1.38 25.38 7.44
N LYS A 5 0.65 25.41 8.56
CA LYS A 5 -0.40 24.45 8.89
C LYS A 5 -1.51 24.43 7.84
N GLN A 6 -2.01 25.61 7.45
CA GLN A 6 -3.05 25.72 6.43
C GLN A 6 -2.58 25.16 5.08
N ALA A 7 -1.37 25.51 4.63
CA ALA A 7 -0.80 24.98 3.40
C ALA A 7 -0.65 23.43 3.44
N CYS A 8 -0.16 22.88 4.56
CA CYS A 8 -0.02 21.45 4.74
C CYS A 8 -1.37 20.72 4.74
N THR A 9 -2.38 21.25 5.42
CA THR A 9 -3.73 20.67 5.46
C THR A 9 -4.39 20.65 4.09
N GLU A 10 -4.28 21.74 3.32
CA GLU A 10 -4.84 21.81 1.97
C GLU A 10 -4.18 20.80 1.01
N LEU A 11 -2.84 20.72 1.03
CA LEU A 11 -2.08 19.73 0.25
C LEU A 11 -2.44 18.29 0.66
N PHE A 12 -2.60 18.05 1.96
CA PHE A 12 -3.02 16.76 2.49
C PHE A 12 -4.42 16.38 2.01
N HIS A 13 -5.41 17.28 2.13
CA HIS A 13 -6.78 17.00 1.71
C HIS A 13 -6.89 16.71 0.22
N ARG A 14 -6.16 17.47 -0.61
CA ARG A 14 -6.10 17.24 -2.05
C ARG A 14 -5.51 15.88 -2.39
N ARG A 15 -4.49 15.43 -1.65
CA ARG A 15 -3.84 14.14 -1.86
C ARG A 15 -4.62 12.94 -1.32
N ASN A 16 -5.35 13.14 -0.23
CA ASN A 16 -6.16 12.09 0.38
C ASN A 16 -7.24 11.54 -0.57
N ARG A 17 -7.69 12.33 -1.55
CA ARG A 17 -8.57 11.84 -2.62
C ARG A 17 -7.91 10.72 -3.43
N TYR A 18 -6.63 10.84 -3.74
CA TYR A 18 -5.88 9.80 -4.45
C TYR A 18 -5.63 8.59 -3.56
N VAL A 19 -5.32 8.80 -2.28
CA VAL A 19 -5.22 7.71 -1.28
C VAL A 19 -6.47 6.84 -1.28
N LYS A 20 -7.66 7.47 -1.18
CA LYS A 20 -8.94 6.75 -1.22
C LYS A 20 -9.13 5.99 -2.54
N PHE A 21 -8.80 6.61 -3.67
CA PHE A 21 -8.89 5.96 -4.98
C PHE A 21 -7.99 4.72 -5.07
N PHE A 22 -6.74 4.82 -4.63
CA PHE A 22 -5.80 3.69 -4.61
C PHE A 22 -6.29 2.54 -3.74
N LEU A 23 -6.78 2.84 -2.52
CA LEU A 23 -7.38 1.84 -1.64
C LEU A 23 -8.60 1.17 -2.26
N SER A 24 -9.47 1.93 -2.94
CA SER A 24 -10.62 1.35 -3.65
C SER A 24 -10.21 0.44 -4.80
N VAL A 25 -9.20 0.83 -5.59
CA VAL A 25 -8.67 -0.01 -6.67
C VAL A 25 -8.05 -1.29 -6.10
N GLN A 26 -7.26 -1.19 -5.04
CA GLN A 26 -6.69 -2.35 -4.35
C GLN A 26 -7.78 -3.30 -3.85
N ALA A 27 -8.84 -2.77 -3.22
CA ALA A 27 -9.97 -3.58 -2.75
C ALA A 27 -10.66 -4.33 -3.89
N LEU A 28 -10.86 -3.69 -5.05
CA LEU A 28 -11.41 -4.36 -6.23
C LEU A 28 -10.51 -5.49 -6.72
N VAL A 29 -9.20 -5.27 -6.82
CA VAL A 29 -8.23 -6.30 -7.23
C VAL A 29 -8.31 -7.51 -6.30
N VAL A 30 -8.34 -7.29 -4.99
CA VAL A 30 -8.48 -8.37 -4.00
C VAL A 30 -9.77 -9.15 -4.21
N ILE A 31 -10.91 -8.48 -4.40
CA ILE A 31 -12.21 -9.13 -4.59
C ILE A 31 -12.20 -9.97 -5.88
N PHE A 32 -11.82 -9.38 -7.01
CA PHE A 32 -11.81 -10.07 -8.30
C PHE A 32 -10.86 -11.27 -8.31
N TYR A 33 -9.65 -11.09 -7.77
CA TYR A 33 -8.65 -12.16 -7.76
C TYR A 33 -9.05 -13.29 -6.81
N SER A 34 -9.63 -12.97 -5.65
CA SER A 34 -10.18 -13.96 -4.73
C SER A 34 -11.30 -14.78 -5.37
N LEU A 35 -12.24 -14.12 -6.05
CA LEU A 35 -13.34 -14.79 -6.75
C LEU A 35 -12.82 -15.70 -7.88
N PHE A 36 -11.85 -15.22 -8.66
CA PHE A 36 -11.25 -16.01 -9.73
C PHE A 36 -10.60 -17.31 -9.23
N ILE A 37 -9.86 -17.25 -8.13
CA ILE A 37 -9.21 -18.43 -7.54
C ILE A 37 -10.26 -19.40 -6.97
N ILE A 38 -11.28 -18.89 -6.29
CA ILE A 38 -12.36 -19.72 -5.74
C ILE A 38 -13.13 -20.45 -6.87
N VAL A 39 -13.49 -19.73 -7.94
CA VAL A 39 -14.21 -20.31 -9.09
C VAL A 39 -13.37 -21.30 -9.88
N SER A 40 -12.07 -21.03 -10.03
CA SER A 40 -11.16 -21.93 -10.76
C SER A 40 -10.73 -23.16 -9.96
N HIS A 41 -11.18 -23.30 -8.70
CA HIS A 41 -10.77 -24.36 -7.77
C HIS A 41 -9.24 -24.50 -7.62
N ASN A 42 -8.50 -23.45 -7.95
CA ASN A 42 -7.04 -23.44 -7.86
C ASN A 42 -6.59 -23.24 -6.41
N LYS A 43 -5.48 -23.87 -6.05
CA LYS A 43 -4.83 -23.62 -4.76
C LYS A 43 -4.01 -22.33 -4.87
N TYR A 44 -4.09 -21.49 -3.84
CA TYR A 44 -3.26 -20.29 -3.76
C TYR A 44 -2.04 -20.55 -2.88
N SER A 45 -0.86 -20.17 -3.36
CA SER A 45 0.37 -20.15 -2.59
C SER A 45 0.83 -18.70 -2.40
N LEU A 46 1.29 -18.39 -1.19
CA LEU A 46 1.83 -17.08 -0.84
C LEU A 46 3.24 -17.29 -0.26
N LEU A 47 4.26 -16.68 -0.87
CA LEU A 47 5.62 -16.63 -0.33
C LEU A 47 6.17 -18.03 0.07
N GLY A 48 5.88 -19.06 -0.72
CA GLY A 48 6.33 -20.43 -0.46
C GLY A 48 5.52 -21.22 0.57
N TYR A 49 4.48 -20.62 1.18
CA TYR A 49 3.51 -21.35 1.98
C TYR A 49 2.38 -21.87 1.09
N GLU A 50 2.33 -23.19 0.93
CA GLU A 50 1.24 -23.86 0.24
C GLU A 50 0.03 -24.07 1.15
N HIS A 51 -1.17 -24.13 0.55
CA HIS A 51 -2.46 -24.48 1.17
C HIS A 51 -3.31 -23.36 1.76
N PHE A 52 -3.35 -22.16 1.15
CA PHE A 52 -4.48 -21.26 1.41
C PHE A 52 -5.73 -21.77 0.69
N THR A 53 -6.73 -22.21 1.46
CA THR A 53 -8.00 -22.74 0.95
C THR A 53 -9.19 -21.96 1.49
N GLY A 54 -10.21 -21.73 0.65
CA GLY A 54 -11.47 -21.10 1.03
C GLY A 54 -11.29 -19.69 1.60
N TRP A 55 -11.76 -19.45 2.82
CA TRP A 55 -11.80 -18.13 3.47
C TRP A 55 -10.42 -17.51 3.75
N LEU A 56 -9.33 -18.28 3.65
CA LEU A 56 -7.96 -17.78 3.85
C LEU A 56 -7.35 -17.16 2.57
N ILE A 57 -7.96 -17.39 1.40
CA ILE A 57 -7.52 -16.85 0.10
C ILE A 57 -7.50 -15.32 0.07
N PRO A 58 -8.59 -14.59 0.42
CA PRO A 58 -8.57 -13.12 0.40
C PRO A 58 -7.54 -12.54 1.37
N TYR A 59 -7.32 -13.17 2.51
CA TYR A 59 -6.30 -12.76 3.47
C TYR A 59 -4.89 -12.80 2.86
N ALA A 60 -4.53 -13.89 2.20
CA ALA A 60 -3.23 -14.04 1.56
C ALA A 60 -3.02 -13.04 0.41
N ILE A 61 -4.04 -12.83 -0.42
CA ILE A 61 -3.98 -11.89 -1.55
C ILE A 61 -3.81 -10.46 -1.05
N VAL A 62 -4.47 -10.07 0.04
CA VAL A 62 -4.30 -8.73 0.64
C VAL A 62 -2.84 -8.51 1.03
N ILE A 63 -2.20 -9.46 1.71
CA ILE A 63 -0.79 -9.32 2.14
C ILE A 63 0.15 -9.12 0.95
N GLN A 64 -0.05 -9.85 -0.14
CA GLN A 64 0.82 -9.71 -1.31
C GLN A 64 0.58 -8.41 -2.06
N THR A 65 -0.70 -8.03 -2.21
CA THR A 65 -1.08 -6.85 -2.99
C THR A 65 -0.77 -5.56 -2.25
N THR A 66 -0.88 -5.49 -0.91
CA THR A 66 -0.54 -4.28 -0.14
C THR A 66 0.89 -3.82 -0.40
N MET A 67 1.87 -4.73 -0.38
CA MET A 67 3.28 -4.38 -0.60
C MET A 67 3.51 -3.78 -1.99
N ILE A 68 2.93 -4.40 -3.02
CA ILE A 68 3.05 -3.92 -4.41
C ILE A 68 2.36 -2.55 -4.55
N PHE A 69 1.15 -2.41 -3.99
CA PHE A 69 0.40 -1.16 -4.04
C PHE A 69 1.10 -0.02 -3.30
N ASP A 70 1.77 -0.29 -2.18
CA ASP A 70 2.52 0.71 -1.43
C ASP A 70 3.72 1.25 -2.23
N LEU A 71 4.46 0.36 -2.91
CA LEU A 71 5.57 0.76 -3.77
C LEU A 71 5.09 1.57 -4.97
N VAL A 72 4.00 1.13 -5.62
CA VAL A 72 3.39 1.85 -6.75
C VAL A 72 2.86 3.21 -6.30
N PHE A 73 2.21 3.28 -5.13
CA PHE A 73 1.72 4.55 -4.57
C PHE A 73 2.88 5.50 -4.25
N LEU A 74 3.95 5.00 -3.62
CA LEU A 74 5.13 5.80 -3.29
C LEU A 74 5.76 6.39 -4.55
N GLY A 75 6.01 5.55 -5.57
CA GLY A 75 6.54 5.99 -6.86
C GLY A 75 5.63 7.01 -7.55
N TRP A 76 4.32 6.77 -7.54
CA TRP A 76 3.32 7.69 -8.09
C TRP A 76 3.33 9.06 -7.39
N VAL A 77 3.43 9.08 -6.07
CA VAL A 77 3.47 10.33 -5.29
C VAL A 77 4.75 11.11 -5.55
N ILE A 78 5.90 10.43 -5.65
CA ILE A 78 7.18 11.06 -6.00
C ILE A 78 7.09 11.69 -7.39
N PHE A 79 6.63 10.93 -8.39
CA PHE A 79 6.47 11.43 -9.76
C PHE A 79 5.52 12.62 -9.84
N LYS A 80 4.38 12.54 -9.14
CA LYS A 80 3.44 13.67 -9.09
C LYS A 80 4.05 14.87 -8.40
N ASN A 81 4.85 14.68 -7.35
CA ASN A 81 5.50 15.77 -6.63
C ASN A 81 6.54 16.49 -7.48
N GLU A 82 7.35 15.77 -8.25
CA GLU A 82 8.30 16.37 -9.19
C GLU A 82 7.57 17.19 -10.26
N LYS A 83 6.60 16.58 -10.96
CA LYS A 83 5.83 17.28 -12.00
C LYS A 83 5.16 18.53 -11.48
N TRP A 84 4.65 18.43 -10.26
CA TRP A 84 4.08 19.57 -9.60
C TRP A 84 5.19 20.60 -9.37
N GLN A 85 6.31 20.31 -8.70
CA GLN A 85 7.38 21.29 -8.42
C GLN A 85 7.93 22.03 -9.67
N PHE A 86 7.84 21.44 -10.87
CA PHE A 86 8.18 22.09 -12.14
C PHE A 86 7.11 23.04 -12.72
N SER A 87 5.85 22.96 -12.28
CA SER A 87 4.78 23.88 -12.70
C SER A 87 5.00 25.29 -12.13
N GLN A 88 4.75 26.37 -12.87
CA GLN A 88 4.94 27.74 -12.36
C GLN A 88 3.95 28.15 -11.25
N THR A 89 2.90 27.36 -11.00
CA THR A 89 1.78 27.69 -10.11
C THR A 89 2.13 27.85 -8.62
N TRP A 90 3.27 27.33 -8.14
CA TRP A 90 3.68 27.44 -6.72
C TRP A 90 4.30 28.77 -6.38
N ARG A 91 4.95 29.40 -7.37
CA ARG A 91 5.60 30.70 -7.19
C ARG A 91 4.61 31.82 -6.92
N LEU A 92 3.31 31.57 -7.13
CA LEU A 92 2.23 32.53 -6.86
C LEU A 92 1.71 32.47 -5.41
N ILE A 93 2.09 31.47 -4.61
CA ILE A 93 1.62 31.36 -3.23
C ILE A 93 2.49 32.27 -2.34
N PRO A 94 1.92 33.20 -1.55
CA PRO A 94 2.67 34.13 -0.71
C PRO A 94 3.19 33.42 0.57
N ILE A 95 4.10 32.47 0.38
CA ILE A 95 4.77 31.70 1.42
C ILE A 95 6.23 31.47 1.02
N SER A 96 7.13 31.37 1.99
CA SER A 96 8.55 31.06 1.73
C SER A 96 8.69 29.66 1.11
N ASP A 97 9.53 29.55 0.07
CA ASP A 97 9.80 28.31 -0.67
C ASP A 97 10.18 27.15 0.25
N SER A 98 11.04 27.39 1.25
CA SER A 98 11.46 26.36 2.22
C SER A 98 10.30 25.82 3.05
N LYS A 99 9.35 26.69 3.43
CA LYS A 99 8.17 26.28 4.21
C LYS A 99 7.18 25.50 3.34
N LEU A 100 7.05 25.85 2.06
CA LEU A 100 6.20 25.11 1.12
C LEU A 100 6.77 23.73 0.81
N PHE A 101 8.09 23.63 0.60
CA PHE A 101 8.78 22.36 0.40
C PHE A 101 8.60 21.42 1.60
N LEU A 102 8.76 21.93 2.82
CA LEU A 102 8.57 21.14 4.03
C LEU A 102 7.09 20.68 4.17
N ALA A 103 6.12 21.54 3.83
CA ALA A 103 4.70 21.20 3.84
C ALA A 103 4.37 20.10 2.82
N ASN A 104 5.07 20.12 1.68
CA ASN A 104 4.95 19.11 0.63
C ASN A 104 5.39 17.72 1.13
N ILE A 105 6.59 17.63 1.72
CA ILE A 105 7.12 16.37 2.25
C ILE A 105 6.24 15.86 3.40
N THR A 106 5.91 16.71 4.36
CA THR A 106 5.10 16.31 5.53
C THR A 106 3.72 15.82 5.12
N SER A 107 3.05 16.51 4.18
CA SER A 107 1.74 16.04 3.69
C SER A 107 1.83 14.74 2.90
N THR A 108 2.92 14.48 2.17
CA THR A 108 3.17 13.17 1.54
C THR A 108 3.35 12.08 2.58
N LEU A 109 4.20 12.32 3.59
CA LEU A 109 4.45 11.35 4.67
C LEU A 109 3.16 11.00 5.42
N LEU A 110 2.34 12.01 5.74
CA LEU A 110 1.03 11.81 6.39
C LEU A 110 0.08 10.97 5.52
N ASN A 111 0.06 11.16 4.20
CA ASN A 111 -0.77 10.33 3.31
C ASN A 111 -0.28 8.87 3.25
N CYS A 112 1.04 8.63 3.25
CA CYS A 112 1.57 7.27 3.33
C CYS A 112 1.19 6.59 4.65
N ILE A 113 1.27 7.30 5.78
CA ILE A 113 0.85 6.78 7.09
C ILE A 113 -0.65 6.41 7.08
N VAL A 114 -1.49 7.23 6.46
CA VAL A 114 -2.94 6.95 6.36
C VAL A 114 -3.23 5.68 5.56
N ILE A 115 -2.53 5.46 4.43
CA ILE A 115 -2.66 4.21 3.67
C ILE A 115 -2.25 3.02 4.52
N PHE A 116 -1.07 3.10 5.14
CA PHE A 116 -0.51 2.01 5.94
C PHE A 116 -1.44 1.61 7.10
N ILE A 117 -1.97 2.60 7.84
CA ILE A 117 -2.95 2.37 8.91
C ILE A 117 -4.23 1.73 8.36
N SER A 118 -4.72 2.22 7.22
CA SER A 118 -5.95 1.68 6.61
C SER A 118 -5.79 0.22 6.20
N GLN A 119 -4.64 -0.15 5.63
CA GLN A 119 -4.33 -1.52 5.25
C GLN A 119 -4.18 -2.46 6.47
N ILE A 120 -3.52 -1.99 7.54
CA ILE A 120 -3.45 -2.75 8.80
C ILE A 120 -4.84 -3.00 9.39
N LEU A 121 -5.72 -2.00 9.36
CA LEU A 121 -7.09 -2.16 9.85
C LEU A 121 -7.86 -3.21 9.05
N VAL A 122 -7.79 -3.16 7.72
CA VAL A 122 -8.42 -4.16 6.84
C VAL A 122 -7.87 -5.56 7.11
N LEU A 123 -6.55 -5.69 7.24
CA LEU A 123 -5.91 -6.98 7.52
C LEU A 123 -6.31 -7.53 8.89
N SER A 124 -6.41 -6.68 9.91
CA SER A 124 -6.86 -7.06 11.25
C SER A 124 -8.31 -7.56 11.24
N LEU A 125 -9.20 -6.88 10.51
CA LEU A 125 -10.59 -7.30 10.34
C LEU A 125 -10.69 -8.66 9.64
N LEU A 126 -9.92 -8.86 8.56
CA LEU A 126 -9.87 -10.14 7.86
C LEU A 126 -9.33 -11.26 8.74
N ASN A 127 -8.30 -11.00 9.55
CA ASN A 127 -7.77 -12.00 10.48
C ASN A 127 -8.78 -12.39 11.57
N GLY A 128 -9.54 -11.40 12.07
CA GLY A 128 -10.65 -11.66 13.00
C GLY A 128 -11.73 -12.54 12.38
N ALA A 129 -12.10 -12.26 11.13
CA ALA A 129 -13.07 -13.06 10.39
C ALA A 129 -12.58 -14.49 10.13
N THR A 130 -11.32 -14.68 9.72
CA THR A 130 -10.75 -16.02 9.51
C THR A 130 -10.64 -16.80 10.82
N SER A 131 -10.26 -16.14 11.93
CA SER A 131 -10.17 -16.79 13.25
C SER A 131 -11.54 -17.18 13.83
N PHE A 132 -12.62 -16.51 13.41
CA PHE A 132 -13.98 -16.91 13.79
C PHE A 132 -14.47 -18.12 12.99
N VAL A 133 -14.09 -18.21 11.71
CA VAL A 133 -14.52 -19.29 10.80
C VAL A 133 -13.68 -20.56 10.95
N THR A 134 -12.38 -20.42 11.18
CA THR A 134 -11.46 -21.53 11.45
C THR A 134 -10.98 -21.45 12.89
N SER A 135 -11.16 -22.50 13.69
CA SER A 135 -10.65 -22.62 15.06
C SER A 135 -9.11 -22.50 15.20
N ASN A 136 -8.40 -22.33 14.08
CA ASN A 136 -7.00 -21.98 14.02
C ASN A 136 -6.84 -20.45 13.95
N SER A 137 -6.46 -19.86 15.07
CA SER A 137 -6.01 -18.48 15.13
C SER A 137 -4.67 -18.35 14.39
N PHE A 138 -4.70 -17.85 13.15
CA PHE A 138 -3.48 -17.39 12.50
C PHE A 138 -2.98 -16.15 13.27
N SER A 139 -2.06 -16.39 14.20
CA SER A 139 -1.52 -15.36 15.08
C SER A 139 -0.87 -14.25 14.27
N THR A 140 -1.08 -12.99 14.69
CA THR A 140 -0.37 -11.81 14.17
C THR A 140 1.15 -11.97 14.17
N GLN A 141 1.71 -12.92 14.94
CA GLN A 141 3.12 -13.30 14.86
C GLN A 141 3.51 -13.94 13.52
N ASN A 142 2.62 -14.70 12.87
CA ASN A 142 2.90 -15.28 11.56
C ASN A 142 2.84 -14.23 10.45
N PHE A 143 2.05 -13.16 10.63
CA PHE A 143 2.08 -11.97 9.76
C PHE A 143 3.41 -11.25 9.85
N TRP A 144 3.88 -10.90 11.06
CA TRP A 144 5.19 -10.26 11.21
C TRP A 144 6.32 -11.16 10.74
N LYS A 145 6.24 -12.49 10.93
CA LYS A 145 7.19 -13.46 10.35
C LYS A 145 7.15 -13.49 8.81
N GLY A 146 5.98 -13.40 8.18
CA GLY A 146 5.86 -13.34 6.72
C GLY A 146 6.38 -12.01 6.14
N VAL A 147 6.08 -10.89 6.80
CA VAL A 147 6.62 -9.58 6.45
C VAL A 147 8.14 -9.56 6.62
N THR A 148 8.68 -10.04 7.74
CA THR A 148 10.13 -10.07 7.95
C THR A 148 10.83 -11.05 7.03
N ALA A 149 10.25 -12.23 6.73
CA ALA A 149 10.82 -13.18 5.77
C ALA A 149 10.91 -12.57 4.35
N PHE A 150 9.93 -11.77 3.94
CA PHE A 150 9.98 -11.07 2.67
C PHE A 150 11.04 -9.95 2.66
N TRP A 151 11.14 -9.15 3.72
CA TRP A 151 12.19 -8.11 3.85
C TRP A 151 13.60 -8.68 3.96
N ILE A 152 13.76 -9.87 4.54
CA ILE A 152 15.04 -10.58 4.62
C ILE A 152 15.40 -11.20 3.26
N ASN A 153 14.43 -11.80 2.54
CA ASN A 153 14.67 -12.38 1.21
C ASN A 153 14.78 -11.34 0.09
N SER A 154 14.23 -10.13 0.25
CA SER A 154 14.41 -9.03 -0.71
C SER A 154 15.77 -8.34 -0.59
N GLY A 155 16.54 -8.64 0.47
CA GLY A 155 17.95 -8.29 0.61
C GLY A 155 18.91 -9.24 -0.11
N ASP A 156 18.41 -10.35 -0.66
CA ASP A 156 19.20 -11.32 -1.41
C ASP A 156 19.24 -10.88 -2.90
N PRO A 157 20.40 -10.72 -3.55
CA PRO A 157 20.53 -10.16 -4.90
C PRO A 157 19.73 -10.90 -5.99
N LYS A 158 19.24 -12.11 -5.71
CA LYS A 158 18.39 -12.90 -6.62
C LYS A 158 16.91 -12.49 -6.61
N GLY A 159 16.43 -11.87 -5.52
CA GLY A 159 15.05 -11.35 -5.45
C GLY A 159 14.83 -10.11 -6.32
N LEU A 160 15.88 -9.32 -6.53
CA LEU A 160 15.85 -8.12 -7.37
C LEU A 160 15.72 -8.46 -8.86
N GLU A 161 16.34 -9.56 -9.33
CA GLU A 161 16.21 -10.02 -10.72
C GLU A 161 14.80 -10.52 -11.04
N MET A 162 14.09 -11.11 -10.07
CA MET A 162 12.71 -11.57 -10.27
C MET A 162 11.73 -10.38 -10.43
N CYS A 163 11.96 -9.28 -9.71
CA CYS A 163 11.20 -8.04 -9.85
C CYS A 163 11.53 -7.29 -11.16
N LEU A 164 12.80 -7.28 -11.60
CA LEU A 164 13.20 -6.69 -12.89
C LEU A 164 12.63 -7.45 -14.09
N ASN A 165 12.53 -8.78 -14.02
CA ASN A 165 11.94 -9.60 -15.09
C ASN A 165 10.40 -9.49 -15.19
N LEU A 166 9.73 -8.99 -14.15
CA LEU A 166 8.28 -8.72 -14.17
C LEU A 166 7.93 -7.32 -14.69
N VAL A 167 8.91 -6.42 -14.78
CA VAL A 167 8.75 -5.06 -15.34
C VAL A 167 9.28 -4.97 -16.79
N ALA A 168 10.07 -5.95 -17.23
CA ALA A 168 10.70 -5.97 -18.55
C ALA A 168 9.89 -6.69 -19.66
N CYS A 169 8.57 -6.81 -19.53
CA CYS A 169 7.69 -7.31 -20.59
C CYS A 169 6.64 -6.26 -20.98
#